data_AF-A0A650CX75-F1
#
_entry.id   AF-A0A650CX75-F1
#
_cell.length_a   1.000
_cell.length_b   1.000
_cell.length_c   1.000
_cell.angle_alpha   90.00
_cell.angle_beta   90.00
_cell.angle_gamma   90.00
#
_symmetry.space_group_name_H-M   'P 1'
#
loop_
_entity.id
_entity.type
_entity.pdbx_description
1 polymer ?
#
loop_
_entity_poly.entity_id
_entity_poly.type
_entity_poly.pdbx_seq_one_letter_code
_entity_poly.pdbx_strand_id
1 'polypeptide(L)'
;MISQYLEELGILLIMLGFLIVFLGILYEAFKPREEGEEKETQAGGIILIGPIPIIFGSSKKIEKWMLIIALVIVVIMALLYLYEASSLHGINYSLYSNYHG
;
A
#
# COMPACT_ATOMS: atom_id res chain seq x y z
N MET A 1 -6.94 -25.94 21.63
CA MET A 1 -8.00 -25.11 22.23
C MET A 1 -7.45 -23.79 22.75
N ILE A 2 -6.47 -23.76 23.67
CA ILE A 2 -5.86 -22.49 24.15
C ILE A 2 -5.20 -21.66 23.02
N SER A 3 -4.55 -22.32 22.05
CA SER A 3 -3.95 -21.66 20.88
C SER A 3 -4.95 -20.85 20.06
N GLN A 4 -6.15 -21.39 19.84
CA GLN A 4 -7.22 -20.74 19.11
C GLN A 4 -7.68 -19.44 19.80
N TYR A 5 -7.79 -19.43 21.13
CA TYR A 5 -8.12 -18.22 21.88
C TYR A 5 -7.01 -17.16 21.81
N LEU A 6 -5.74 -17.58 21.78
CA LEU A 6 -4.62 -16.65 21.63
C LEU A 6 -4.59 -16.00 20.23
N GLU A 7 -4.88 -16.77 19.18
CA GLU A 7 -4.97 -16.26 17.81
C GLU A 7 -6.11 -15.24 17.67
N GLU A 8 -7.29 -15.56 18.22
CA GLU A 8 -8.46 -14.68 18.18
C GLU A 8 -8.23 -13.38 18.96
N LEU A 9 -7.60 -13.46 20.15
CA LEU A 9 -7.18 -12.29 20.92
C LEU A 9 -6.13 -11.44 20.18
N GLY A 10 -5.19 -12.09 19.50
CA GLY A 10 -4.17 -11.41 18.70
C GLY A 10 -4.79 -10.61 17.56
N ILE A 11 -5.70 -11.23 16.80
CA ILE A 11 -6.42 -10.56 15.70
C ILE A 11 -7.27 -9.41 16.25
N LEU A 12 -7.98 -9.63 17.37
CA LEU A 12 -8.78 -8.59 18.02
C LEU A 12 -7.93 -7.38 18.44
N LEU A 13 -6.75 -7.61 19.02
CA LEU A 13 -5.82 -6.55 19.41
C LEU A 13 -5.28 -5.78 18.21
N ILE A 14 -4.92 -6.48 17.12
CA ILE A 14 -4.49 -5.84 15.87
C ILE A 14 -5.62 -4.97 15.31
N MET A 15 -6.85 -5.48 15.27
CA MET A 15 -8.03 -4.74 14.81
C MET A 15 -8.31 -3.52 15.67
N LEU A 16 -8.20 -3.64 17.00
CA LEU A 16 -8.39 -2.53 17.91
C LEU A 16 -7.31 -1.46 17.73
N GLY A 17 -6.05 -1.87 17.60
CA GLY A 17 -4.93 -0.96 17.31
C GLY A 17 -5.10 -0.22 15.99
N PHE A 18 -5.47 -0.95 14.93
CA PHE A 18 -5.79 -0.35 13.63
C PHE A 18 -6.95 0.65 13.75
N LEU A 19 -8.03 0.30 14.46
CA LEU A 19 -9.19 1.17 14.64
C LEU A 19 -8.82 2.47 15.36
N ILE A 20 -7.99 2.42 16.41
CA ILE A 20 -7.53 3.60 17.14
C ILE A 20 -6.73 4.53 16.22
N VAL A 21 -5.76 3.99 15.47
CA VAL A 21 -4.95 4.76 14.52
C VAL A 21 -5.83 5.36 13.42
N PHE A 22 -6.73 4.56 12.86
CA PHE A 22 -7.67 4.99 11.81
C PHE A 22 -8.56 6.14 12.29
N LEU A 23 -9.16 6.02 13.49
CA LEU A 23 -9.97 7.07 14.09
C LEU A 23 -9.14 8.33 14.41
N GLY A 24 -7.89 8.20 14.84
CA GLY A 24 -6.99 9.33 15.06
C GLY A 24 -6.71 10.13 13.77
N ILE A 25 -6.44 9.42 12.67
CA ILE A 25 -6.28 10.04 11.34
C ILE A 25 -7.58 10.72 10.92
N LEU A 26 -8.73 10.06 11.11
CA LEU A 26 -10.03 10.59 10.74
C LEU A 26 -10.37 11.85 11.55
N TYR A 27 -10.12 11.83 12.86
CA TYR A 27 -10.32 12.96 13.74
C TYR A 27 -9.48 14.16 13.30
N GLU A 28 -8.20 13.96 13.00
CA GLU A 28 -7.32 15.05 12.53
C GLU A 28 -7.75 15.55 11.14
N ALA A 29 -8.21 14.66 10.26
CA ALA A 29 -8.69 15.01 8.92
C ALA A 29 -9.97 15.87 8.96
N PHE A 30 -10.87 15.62 9.92
CA PHE A 30 -12.12 16.36 10.08
C PHE A 30 -12.08 17.49 11.12
N LYS A 31 -10.95 17.66 11.82
CA LYS A 31 -10.80 18.73 12.82
C LYS A 31 -11.00 20.10 12.13
N PRO A 32 -11.94 20.93 12.59
CA PRO A 32 -12.11 22.28 12.07
C PRO A 32 -10.80 23.05 12.26
N ARG A 33 -10.26 23.63 11.19
CA ARG A 33 -9.09 24.49 11.29
C ARG A 33 -9.55 25.83 11.86
N GLU A 34 -8.95 26.28 12.95
CA GLU A 34 -9.20 27.61 13.51
C GLU A 34 -8.86 28.67 12.45
N GLU A 35 -9.78 29.61 12.24
CA GLU A 35 -9.62 30.75 11.33
C GLU A 35 -8.47 31.63 11.82
N GLY A 36 -7.29 31.52 11.21
CA GLY A 36 -6.17 32.40 11.52
C GLY A 36 -4.79 31.87 11.12
N GLU A 37 -4.62 30.57 10.95
CA GLU A 37 -3.42 30.00 10.35
C GLU A 37 -3.68 29.71 8.87
N GLU A 38 -3.29 30.64 7.99
CA GLU A 38 -3.09 30.37 6.55
C GLU A 38 -1.90 29.40 6.35
N LYS A 39 -1.97 28.20 6.94
CA LYS A 39 -1.19 27.09 6.44
C LYS A 39 -1.83 26.73 5.12
N GLU A 40 -1.23 27.19 4.02
CA GLU A 40 -1.48 26.65 2.69
C GLU A 40 -1.43 25.12 2.80
N THR A 41 -2.60 24.50 2.86
CA THR A 41 -2.67 23.07 3.10
C THR A 41 -2.30 22.39 1.81
N GLN A 42 -1.04 21.97 1.77
CA GLN A 42 -0.52 21.24 0.65
C GLN A 42 -1.12 19.83 0.73
N ALA A 43 -1.90 19.45 -0.27
CA ALA A 43 -2.50 18.13 -0.41
C ALA A 43 -2.14 17.54 -1.77
N GLY A 44 -2.07 16.22 -1.88
CA GLY A 44 -1.81 15.53 -3.13
C GLY A 44 -2.14 14.05 -3.03
N GLY A 45 -2.24 13.39 -4.18
CA GLY A 45 -2.66 12.01 -4.31
C GLY A 45 -2.09 11.35 -5.55
N ILE A 46 -2.15 10.02 -5.57
CA ILE A 46 -1.76 9.18 -6.71
C ILE A 46 -2.96 8.27 -7.02
N ILE A 47 -3.44 8.29 -8.27
CA ILE A 47 -4.39 7.30 -8.78
C ILE A 47 -3.61 6.33 -9.65
N LEU A 48 -3.70 5.03 -9.36
CA LEU A 48 -3.04 3.98 -10.15
C LEU A 48 -4.06 3.39 -11.14
N ILE A 49 -3.88 3.65 -12.44
CA ILE A 49 -4.64 2.98 -13.51
C ILE A 49 -3.73 1.92 -14.13
N GLY A 50 -3.79 0.70 -13.60
CA GLY A 50 -2.75 -0.29 -13.85
C GLY A 50 -1.38 0.19 -13.31
N PRO A 51 -0.25 -0.23 -13.88
CA PRO A 51 1.07 0.23 -13.45
C PRO A 51 1.38 1.68 -13.86
N ILE A 52 0.39 2.43 -14.38
CA ILE A 52 0.55 3.83 -14.80
C ILE A 52 -0.01 4.75 -13.70
N PRO A 53 0.85 5.42 -12.91
CA PRO A 53 0.42 6.36 -11.89
C PRO A 53 0.02 7.72 -12.47
N ILE A 54 -1.10 8.26 -12.01
CA ILE A 54 -1.55 9.64 -12.24
C ILE A 54 -1.35 10.42 -10.94
N ILE A 55 -0.46 11.42 -10.97
CA ILE A 55 -0.04 12.20 -9.81
C ILE A 55 -0.75 13.56 -9.82
N PHE A 56 -1.25 13.99 -8.67
CA PHE A 56 -1.80 15.32 -8.47
C PHE A 56 -1.32 15.90 -7.14
N GLY A 57 -1.10 17.21 -7.08
CA GLY A 57 -0.71 17.92 -5.88
C GLY A 57 -1.06 19.39 -5.97
N SER A 58 -1.31 20.03 -4.82
CA SER A 58 -1.58 21.47 -4.75
C SER A 58 -0.31 22.32 -4.75
N SER A 59 0.87 21.69 -4.75
CA SER A 59 2.16 22.37 -4.85
C SER A 59 3.19 21.50 -5.57
N LYS A 60 4.15 22.14 -6.26
CA LYS A 60 5.29 21.43 -6.90
C LYS A 60 6.08 20.58 -5.90
N LYS A 61 6.12 21.00 -4.63
CA LYS A 61 6.78 20.24 -3.56
C LYS A 61 6.06 18.92 -3.33
N ILE A 62 4.74 18.94 -3.19
CA ILE A 62 3.95 17.73 -3.03
C ILE A 62 3.97 16.86 -4.27
N GLU A 63 3.79 17.44 -5.46
CA GLU A 63 3.87 16.67 -6.72
C GLU A 63 5.18 15.89 -6.82
N LYS A 64 6.32 16.51 -6.44
CA LYS A 64 7.63 15.84 -6.43
C LYS A 64 7.69 14.68 -5.44
N TRP A 65 7.13 14.84 -4.24
CA TRP A 65 7.03 13.75 -3.26
C TRP A 65 6.13 12.62 -3.74
N MET A 66 4.97 12.96 -4.30
CA MET A 66 4.03 11.99 -4.85
C MET A 66 4.64 11.23 -6.04
N LEU A 67 5.47 11.88 -6.86
CA LEU A 67 6.20 11.23 -7.94
C LEU A 67 7.19 10.19 -7.42
N ILE A 68 7.93 10.50 -6.36
CA ILE A 68 8.86 9.55 -5.73
C ILE A 68 8.09 8.34 -5.18
N ILE A 69 6.98 8.60 -4.46
CA ILE A 69 6.14 7.53 -3.91
C ILE A 69 5.57 6.66 -5.04
N ALA A 70 5.04 7.27 -6.09
CA ALA A 70 4.52 6.55 -7.25
C ALA A 70 5.59 5.66 -7.90
N LEU A 71 6.81 6.16 -8.07
CA LEU A 71 7.91 5.39 -8.62
C LEU A 71 8.26 4.18 -7.74
N VAL A 72 8.34 4.37 -6.43
CA VAL A 72 8.59 3.27 -5.47
C VAL A 72 7.51 2.20 -5.59
N ILE A 73 6.23 2.58 -5.65
CA ILE A 73 5.11 1.65 -5.81
C ILE A 73 5.23 0.87 -7.13
N VAL A 74 5.50 1.55 -8.24
CA VAL A 74 5.65 0.91 -9.57
C VAL A 74 6.81 -0.09 -9.59
N VAL A 75 7.95 0.26 -8.98
CA VAL A 75 9.10 -0.65 -8.87
C VAL A 75 8.76 -1.88 -8.04
N ILE A 76 8.09 -1.71 -6.90
CA ILE A 76 7.65 -2.84 -6.07
C ILE A 76 6.69 -3.73 -6.86
N MET A 77 5.69 -3.16 -7.53
CA MET A 77 4.76 -3.92 -8.38
C MET A 77 5.49 -4.70 -9.48
N ALA A 78 6.46 -4.08 -10.15
CA ALA A 78 7.26 -4.73 -11.18
C ALA A 78 8.08 -5.90 -10.63
N LEU A 79 8.71 -5.73 -9.46
CA LEU A 79 9.47 -6.80 -8.80
C LEU A 79 8.57 -7.97 -8.37
N LEU A 80 7.40 -7.68 -7.81
CA LEU A 80 6.42 -8.71 -7.44
C LEU A 80 5.95 -9.50 -8.67
N TYR A 81 5.65 -8.80 -9.76
CA TYR A 81 5.26 -9.44 -11.02
C TYR A 81 6.39 -10.31 -11.61
N LEU A 82 7.63 -9.82 -11.58
CA LEU A 82 8.80 -10.60 -12.02
C LEU A 82 9.01 -11.85 -11.15
N TYR A 83 8.87 -11.72 -9.83
CA TYR A 83 8.98 -12.84 -8.91
C TYR A 83 7.93 -13.91 -9.22
N GLU A 84 6.67 -13.51 -9.40
CA GLU A 84 5.58 -14.43 -9.74
C GLU A 84 5.80 -15.10 -11.11
N ALA A 85 6.18 -14.33 -12.14
CA ALA A 85 6.48 -14.87 -13.47
C ALA A 85 7.63 -15.89 -13.45
N SER A 86 8.66 -15.66 -12.64
CA SER A 86 9.78 -16.59 -12.47
C SER A 86 9.37 -17.90 -11.78
N SER A 87 8.44 -17.81 -10.82
CA SER A 87 7.88 -18.97 -10.11
C SER A 87 7.11 -19.90 -11.05
N LEU A 88 6.35 -19.36 -12.01
CA LEU A 88 5.56 -20.13 -12.98
C LEU A 88 6.43 -20.92 -13.98
N HIS A 89 7.58 -20.37 -14.39
CA HIS A 89 8.49 -21.07 -15.31
C HIS A 89 9.18 -22.27 -14.65
N GLY A 90 9.50 -22.21 -13.36
CA GLY A 90 10.16 -23.31 -12.63
C GLY A 90 9.35 -24.61 -12.58
N ILE A 91 8.01 -24.51 -12.60
CA ILE A 91 7.10 -25.67 -12.52
C ILE A 91 7.01 -26.40 -13.88
N ASN A 92 7.10 -25.68 -14.99
CA ASN A 92 6.88 -26.26 -16.33
C ASN A 92 8.07 -27.13 -16.79
N TYR A 93 9.31 -26.75 -16.43
CA TYR A 93 10.50 -27.55 -16.74
C TYR A 93 10.53 -28.90 -15.99
N SER A 94 10.02 -28.95 -14.77
CA SER A 94 9.97 -30.21 -14.00
C SER A 94 8.93 -31.19 -14.57
N LEU A 95 7.82 -30.66 -15.12
CA LEU A 95 6.81 -31.47 -15.79
C LEU A 95 7.31 -31.96 -17.15
N TYR A 96 7.92 -31.10 -17.98
CA TYR A 96 8.41 -31.49 -19.30
C TYR A 96 9.48 -32.58 -19.25
N SER A 97 10.35 -32.57 -18.23
CA SER A 97 11.34 -33.62 -18.00
C SER A 97 10.73 -34.97 -17.60
N ASN A 98 9.53 -35.00 -17.01
CA ASN A 98 8.89 -36.23 -16.51
C ASN A 98 7.98 -36.92 -17.56
N TYR A 99 7.53 -36.22 -18.61
CA TYR A 99 6.72 -36.81 -19.68
C TYR A 99 7.54 -37.51 -20.78
N HIS A 100 8.87 -37.42 -20.73
CA HIS A 100 9.79 -38.06 -21.67
C HIS A 100 10.76 -39.06 -20.99
N GLY A 101 10.41 -39.54 -19.79
CA GLY A 101 11.10 -40.63 -19.10
C GLY A 101 10.42 -41.98 -19.29
#